data_AF-A0A945FTP4-F1
#
_entry.id   AF-A0A945FTP4-F1
#
_cell.length_a   1.000
_cell.length_b   1.000
_cell.length_c   1.000
_cell.angle_alpha   90.00
_cell.angle_beta   90.00
_cell.angle_gamma   90.00
#
_symmetry.space_group_name_H-M   'P 1'
#
loop_
_entity.id
_entity.type
_entity.pdbx_description
1 polymer ?
#
loop_
_entity_poly.entity_id
_entity_poly.type
_entity_poly.pdbx_seq_one_letter_code
_entity_poly.pdbx_strand_id
1 'polypeptide(L)'
;LAMDLNYQTHAHEALRKGILDLTKRQGFRGVLNNNSFDNSSLTDNSTDENTLKIDSLFLGNIVTGVVKKVSKENVSVELGESYGILEWSNISTWKNGNILKDKRPIKISNPAEIFSVGDEVEVRLADYDSKNNFFRLQLYQEPLVNGALLAMNPTSGEVLSMTGGYRYGESEFNRSIQALRQPGSSFKPIVYSAALDAGFTLSSALIDSPRVYATGAETAGDAEIWTPKNYGDKVMGKVSLRTALVKSLNLPTIGLCEELKPKLVIAYSRRFGITAEMMEDLTTCLGSLSVTLQEMISAYGVFANQGRLVKPIYILRVEDQDGNILESSVSELKQVTSEETAFLVSNVLQDVVKRGTGRRARAIGRPSAGKTGTTNDSIDAWYIGYIPQLLTGVYVGFDKPRRMGKSETGSRAAAPIWINFMKNAVANLPTEQFRQPPGITTVKIHKSGRRAIPCDKAKDVYEEHYKSGTEPFLDLSQSGMCVKAKETEETEKEENEPEL
;
A
#
# COMPACT_ATOMS: atom_id res chain seq x y z
N LEU A 1 -18.42 1.17 -20.96
CA LEU A 1 -17.58 1.63 -19.82
C LEU A 1 -16.21 0.97 -19.92
N ALA A 2 -15.18 1.55 -19.32
CA ALA A 2 -13.83 0.95 -19.26
C ALA A 2 -13.70 -0.14 -18.19
N MET A 3 -14.58 -0.14 -17.19
CA MET A 3 -14.56 -1.12 -16.10
C MET A 3 -14.80 -2.54 -16.61
N ASP A 4 -13.97 -3.46 -16.13
CA ASP A 4 -14.08 -4.89 -16.39
C ASP A 4 -14.77 -5.59 -15.21
N LEU A 5 -15.75 -6.44 -15.51
CA LEU A 5 -16.58 -7.10 -14.49
C LEU A 5 -15.78 -8.05 -13.58
N ASN A 6 -14.78 -8.76 -14.12
CA ASN A 6 -13.96 -9.68 -13.34
C ASN A 6 -13.04 -8.89 -12.41
N TYR A 7 -12.39 -7.84 -12.91
CA TYR A 7 -11.59 -6.95 -12.09
C TYR A 7 -12.42 -6.28 -11.01
N GLN A 8 -13.61 -5.79 -11.34
CA GLN A 8 -14.50 -5.18 -10.35
C GLN A 8 -14.91 -6.17 -9.24
N THR A 9 -15.23 -7.42 -9.60
CA THR A 9 -15.58 -8.47 -8.64
C THR A 9 -14.41 -8.78 -7.72
N HIS A 10 -13.22 -9.01 -8.28
CA HIS A 10 -12.01 -9.29 -7.50
C HIS A 10 -11.62 -8.12 -6.58
N ALA A 11 -11.78 -6.88 -7.03
CA ALA A 11 -11.47 -5.70 -6.24
C ALA A 11 -12.38 -5.60 -5.02
N HIS A 12 -13.67 -5.81 -5.22
CA HIS A 12 -14.69 -5.76 -4.18
C HIS A 12 -14.47 -6.84 -3.11
N GLU A 13 -14.22 -8.08 -3.54
CA GLU A 13 -13.89 -9.19 -2.64
C GLU A 13 -12.60 -8.94 -1.86
N ALA A 14 -11.54 -8.49 -2.54
CA ALA A 14 -10.25 -8.21 -1.93
C ALA A 14 -10.34 -7.10 -0.88
N LEU A 15 -11.04 -6.01 -1.19
CA LEU A 15 -11.25 -4.88 -0.28
C LEU A 15 -12.06 -5.33 0.94
N ARG A 16 -13.22 -5.96 0.73
CA ARG A 16 -14.07 -6.43 1.84
C ARG A 16 -13.34 -7.41 2.76
N LYS A 17 -12.64 -8.38 2.18
CA LYS A 17 -11.87 -9.34 2.96
C LYS A 17 -10.79 -8.65 3.79
N GLY A 18 -10.00 -7.77 3.18
CA GLY A 18 -8.90 -7.11 3.88
C GLY A 18 -9.35 -6.12 4.96
N ILE A 19 -10.46 -5.40 4.73
CA ILE A 19 -11.08 -4.53 5.73
C ILE A 19 -11.59 -5.37 6.91
N LEU A 20 -12.33 -6.45 6.65
CA LEU A 20 -12.81 -7.34 7.71
C LEU A 20 -11.64 -7.98 8.49
N ASP A 21 -10.60 -8.45 7.80
CA ASP A 21 -9.40 -8.98 8.44
C ASP A 21 -8.71 -7.94 9.32
N LEU A 22 -8.75 -6.66 8.95
CA LEU A 22 -8.24 -5.58 9.79
C LEU A 22 -9.15 -5.34 11.00
N THR A 23 -10.47 -5.33 10.82
CA THR A 23 -11.45 -5.22 11.91
C THR A 23 -11.25 -6.32 12.96
N LYS A 24 -11.04 -7.56 12.53
CA LYS A 24 -10.71 -8.69 13.43
C LYS A 24 -9.49 -8.42 14.32
N ARG A 25 -8.48 -7.75 13.77
CA ARG A 25 -7.24 -7.39 14.49
C ARG A 25 -7.38 -6.15 15.36
N GLN A 26 -8.32 -5.26 15.03
CA GLN A 26 -8.72 -4.12 15.86
C GLN A 26 -9.58 -4.54 17.06
N GLY A 27 -10.09 -5.76 17.02
CA GLY A 27 -10.76 -6.43 18.13
C GLY A 27 -12.27 -6.35 18.03
N PHE A 28 -12.91 -7.39 18.55
CA PHE A 28 -14.35 -7.48 18.72
C PHE A 28 -14.79 -6.47 19.79
N ARG A 29 -15.66 -5.54 19.40
CA ARG A 29 -16.02 -4.38 20.23
C ARG A 29 -17.09 -4.66 21.28
N GLY A 30 -17.54 -5.92 21.37
CA GLY A 30 -18.65 -6.35 22.22
C GLY A 30 -19.89 -6.67 21.40
N VAL A 31 -20.81 -7.36 22.07
CA VAL A 31 -22.15 -7.72 21.60
C VAL A 31 -23.07 -6.50 21.56
N LEU A 32 -24.20 -6.61 20.86
CA LEU A 32 -25.22 -5.57 20.77
C LEU A 32 -26.02 -5.52 22.08
N ASN A 33 -25.41 -5.07 23.18
CA ASN A 33 -26.15 -4.85 24.42
C ASN A 33 -26.80 -3.47 24.36
N ASN A 34 -28.13 -3.45 24.43
CA ASN A 34 -29.05 -2.34 24.19
C ASN A 34 -28.93 -1.20 25.22
N ASN A 35 -27.75 -0.58 25.33
CA ASN A 35 -27.48 0.62 26.15
C ASN A 35 -26.13 1.25 25.74
N SER A 36 -26.13 2.06 24.68
CA SER A 36 -25.23 3.22 24.44
C SER A 36 -25.12 3.61 22.95
N PHE A 37 -26.22 3.57 22.20
CA PHE A 37 -26.38 4.47 21.06
C PHE A 37 -27.27 5.62 21.50
N ASP A 38 -26.72 6.82 21.45
CA ASP A 38 -27.39 8.07 21.74
C ASP A 38 -28.45 8.29 20.66
N ASN A 39 -29.69 7.86 20.93
CA ASN A 39 -30.86 8.01 20.07
C ASN A 39 -31.32 9.47 20.04
N SER A 40 -30.52 10.33 19.43
CA SER A 40 -30.91 11.70 19.09
C SER A 40 -30.72 11.99 17.61
N SER A 41 -31.07 11.04 16.75
CA SER A 41 -31.38 11.21 15.33
C SER A 41 -31.98 9.90 14.84
N LEU A 42 -33.12 9.93 14.14
CA LEU A 42 -33.94 8.79 13.71
C LEU A 42 -35.08 8.40 14.66
N THR A 43 -35.89 9.39 15.04
CA THR A 43 -37.34 9.14 15.11
C THR A 43 -37.90 9.35 13.70
N ASP A 44 -38.04 8.26 12.94
CA ASP A 44 -39.09 8.19 11.93
C ASP A 44 -39.85 6.89 12.17
N ASN A 45 -40.97 7.03 12.86
CA ASN A 45 -41.88 5.95 13.22
C ASN A 45 -42.55 5.45 11.94
N SER A 46 -42.08 4.34 11.39
CA SER A 46 -42.92 3.48 10.55
C SER A 46 -42.95 2.09 11.15
N THR A 47 -44.13 1.75 11.63
CA THR A 47 -44.55 0.46 12.15
C THR A 47 -44.50 -0.57 11.03
N ASP A 48 -43.44 -1.37 10.98
CA ASP A 48 -43.38 -2.61 10.19
C ASP A 48 -42.32 -3.58 10.76
N GLU A 49 -42.39 -3.87 12.06
CA GLU A 49 -41.37 -4.70 12.75
C GLU A 49 -41.55 -6.22 12.56
N ASN A 50 -42.62 -6.70 11.92
CA ASN A 50 -42.93 -8.14 11.88
C ASN A 50 -43.00 -8.81 10.50
N THR A 51 -42.78 -8.08 9.40
CA THR A 51 -42.96 -8.65 8.04
C THR A 51 -41.65 -8.95 7.30
N LEU A 52 -40.47 -8.65 7.88
CA LEU A 52 -39.16 -8.79 7.22
C LEU A 52 -38.27 -9.96 7.73
N LYS A 53 -38.71 -10.76 8.71
CA LYS A 53 -37.81 -11.71 9.41
C LYS A 53 -37.62 -13.09 8.74
N ILE A 54 -38.45 -13.49 7.77
CA ILE A 54 -38.41 -14.86 7.20
C ILE A 54 -37.50 -14.98 5.95
N ASP A 55 -37.19 -13.88 5.25
CA ASP A 55 -36.33 -13.87 4.04
C ASP A 55 -34.84 -13.60 4.31
N SER A 56 -34.40 -13.62 5.58
CA SER A 56 -33.04 -13.22 5.96
C SER A 56 -32.03 -14.37 6.07
N LEU A 57 -32.47 -15.64 6.09
CA LEU A 57 -31.62 -16.82 6.34
C LEU A 57 -30.99 -17.43 5.08
N PHE A 58 -30.46 -16.60 4.18
CA PHE A 58 -29.65 -17.06 3.05
C PHE A 58 -28.16 -17.09 3.40
N LEU A 59 -27.43 -18.09 2.88
CA LEU A 59 -25.98 -18.16 3.06
C LEU A 59 -25.32 -16.87 2.57
N GLY A 60 -24.38 -16.36 3.37
CA GLY A 60 -23.69 -15.09 3.15
C GLY A 60 -24.34 -13.90 3.86
N ASN A 61 -25.62 -13.98 4.25
CA ASN A 61 -26.30 -12.91 4.97
C ASN A 61 -25.72 -12.72 6.38
N ILE A 62 -25.77 -11.48 6.84
CA ILE A 62 -25.53 -11.12 8.24
C ILE A 62 -26.88 -11.11 8.94
N VAL A 63 -26.97 -11.82 10.04
CA VAL A 63 -28.17 -11.91 10.87
C VAL A 63 -27.82 -11.70 12.33
N THR A 64 -28.78 -11.16 13.10
CA THR A 64 -28.66 -11.04 14.55
C THR A 64 -29.25 -12.28 15.21
N GLY A 65 -28.56 -12.81 16.21
CA GLY A 65 -29.03 -13.93 17.00
C GLY A 65 -28.70 -13.80 18.48
N VAL A 66 -29.33 -14.63 19.29
CA VAL A 66 -29.17 -14.61 20.76
C VAL A 66 -28.32 -15.80 21.20
N VAL A 67 -27.25 -15.54 21.95
CA VAL A 67 -26.40 -16.58 22.51
C VAL A 67 -27.17 -17.41 23.54
N LYS A 68 -27.30 -18.72 23.31
CA LYS A 68 -27.98 -19.65 24.23
C LYS A 68 -27.03 -20.48 25.08
N LYS A 69 -25.87 -20.84 24.53
CA LYS A 69 -24.88 -21.66 25.22
C LYS A 69 -23.47 -21.25 24.81
N VAL A 70 -22.61 -21.09 25.80
CA VAL A 70 -21.18 -20.83 25.62
C VAL A 70 -20.40 -22.03 26.16
N SER A 71 -19.60 -22.66 25.31
CA SER A 71 -18.67 -23.72 25.69
C SER A 71 -17.23 -23.36 25.33
N LYS A 72 -16.28 -24.25 25.61
CA LYS A 72 -14.87 -24.04 25.20
C LYS A 72 -14.68 -24.21 23.70
N GLU A 73 -15.51 -25.03 23.06
CA GLU A 73 -15.34 -25.43 21.65
C GLU A 73 -16.23 -24.60 20.72
N ASN A 74 -17.42 -24.20 21.18
CA ASN A 74 -18.38 -23.46 20.36
C ASN A 74 -19.34 -22.61 21.19
N VAL A 75 -20.05 -21.72 20.48
CA VAL A 75 -21.17 -20.92 20.98
C VAL A 75 -22.40 -21.22 20.15
N SER A 76 -23.50 -21.59 20.81
CA SER A 76 -24.81 -21.79 20.17
C SER A 76 -25.59 -20.48 20.16
N VAL A 77 -26.11 -20.12 19.00
CA VAL A 77 -26.84 -18.88 18.73
C VAL A 77 -28.22 -19.23 18.17
N GLU A 78 -29.27 -18.73 18.81
CA GLU A 78 -30.65 -18.81 18.30
C GLU A 78 -30.88 -17.75 17.23
N LEU A 79 -31.45 -18.16 16.10
CA LEU A 79 -31.71 -17.37 14.90
C LEU A 79 -33.20 -17.47 14.54
N GLY A 80 -34.06 -16.91 15.40
CA GLY A 80 -35.50 -17.09 15.27
C GLY A 80 -35.89 -18.55 15.53
N GLU A 81 -36.48 -19.21 14.52
CA GLU A 81 -36.89 -20.62 14.61
C GLU A 81 -35.74 -21.62 14.36
N SER A 82 -34.59 -21.12 13.90
CA SER A 82 -33.39 -21.93 13.65
C SER A 82 -32.32 -21.69 14.71
N TYR A 83 -31.28 -22.53 14.72
CA TYR A 83 -30.07 -22.27 15.50
C TYR A 83 -28.82 -22.41 14.64
N GLY A 84 -27.75 -21.78 15.10
CA GLY A 84 -26.44 -21.88 14.48
C GLY A 84 -25.32 -22.02 15.50
N ILE A 85 -24.17 -22.49 15.01
CA ILE A 85 -22.99 -22.79 15.82
C ILE A 85 -21.82 -21.92 15.35
N LEU A 86 -21.29 -21.13 16.28
CA LEU A 86 -20.03 -20.41 16.16
C LEU A 86 -18.89 -21.26 16.73
N GLU A 87 -18.06 -21.82 15.85
CA GLU A 87 -16.92 -22.65 16.24
C GLU A 87 -15.75 -21.82 16.78
N TRP A 88 -14.99 -22.40 17.72
CA TRP A 88 -13.76 -21.78 18.26
C TRP A 88 -12.76 -21.42 17.16
N SER A 89 -12.65 -22.24 16.12
CA SER A 89 -11.79 -21.99 14.96
C SER A 89 -12.14 -20.67 14.25
N ASN A 90 -13.41 -20.24 14.32
CA ASN A 90 -13.84 -18.96 13.79
C ASN A 90 -13.62 -17.82 14.81
N ILE A 91 -14.05 -18.03 16.06
CA ILE A 91 -13.95 -17.03 17.14
C ILE A 91 -12.50 -16.61 17.37
N SER A 92 -11.58 -17.58 17.42
CA SER A 92 -10.15 -17.36 17.66
C SER A 92 -9.42 -16.57 16.57
N THR A 93 -10.07 -16.31 15.41
CA THR A 93 -9.55 -15.40 14.38
C THR A 93 -9.67 -13.92 14.78
N TRP A 94 -10.53 -13.61 15.75
CA TRP A 94 -10.72 -12.27 16.29
C TRP A 94 -9.80 -12.02 17.49
N LYS A 95 -9.62 -10.74 17.80
CA LYS A 95 -9.02 -10.30 19.05
C LYS A 95 -10.09 -9.77 20.00
N ASN A 96 -9.83 -9.81 21.30
CA ASN A 96 -10.66 -9.13 22.30
C ASN A 96 -10.13 -7.71 22.50
N GLY A 97 -11.02 -6.73 22.50
CA GLY A 97 -10.72 -5.33 22.80
C GLY A 97 -11.28 -4.37 21.77
N ASN A 98 -11.21 -3.08 22.11
CA ASN A 98 -11.69 -2.01 21.24
C ASN A 98 -10.57 -1.00 21.03
N ILE A 99 -9.97 -1.02 19.84
CA ILE A 99 -8.91 -0.07 19.46
C ILE A 99 -9.36 1.39 19.58
N LEU A 100 -10.67 1.66 19.46
CA LEU A 100 -11.22 3.02 19.57
C LEU A 100 -11.18 3.58 21.00
N LYS A 101 -10.95 2.72 22.00
CA LYS A 101 -10.72 3.12 23.39
C LYS A 101 -9.22 3.11 23.74
N ASP A 102 -8.35 3.16 22.73
CA ASP A 102 -6.89 3.02 22.82
C ASP A 102 -6.40 1.78 23.58
N LYS A 103 -7.28 0.77 23.72
CA LYS A 103 -6.93 -0.52 24.32
C LYS A 103 -6.30 -1.40 23.26
N ARG A 104 -5.09 -1.90 23.54
CA ARG A 104 -4.41 -2.85 22.66
C ARG A 104 -5.22 -4.15 22.58
N PRO A 105 -5.73 -4.55 21.40
CA PRO A 105 -6.48 -5.79 21.27
C PRO A 105 -5.59 -7.00 21.54
N ILE A 106 -6.08 -7.91 22.38
CA ILE A 106 -5.39 -9.13 22.82
C ILE A 106 -5.99 -10.37 22.18
N LYS A 107 -5.26 -11.48 22.19
CA LYS A 107 -5.78 -12.76 21.69
C LYS A 107 -6.91 -13.25 22.62
N ILE A 108 -8.03 -13.69 22.05
CA ILE A 108 -9.09 -14.38 22.80
C ILE A 108 -8.55 -15.75 23.21
N SER A 109 -8.69 -16.13 24.48
CA SER A 109 -8.23 -17.47 24.95
C SER A 109 -9.37 -18.46 25.14
N ASN A 110 -10.60 -17.98 25.35
CA ASN A 110 -11.81 -18.81 25.37
C ASN A 110 -13.07 -17.99 25.00
N PRO A 111 -14.16 -18.61 24.50
CA PRO A 111 -15.36 -17.89 24.09
C PRO A 111 -16.06 -17.07 25.19
N ALA A 112 -15.99 -17.53 26.45
CA ALA A 112 -16.63 -16.85 27.57
C ALA A 112 -15.99 -15.50 27.93
N GLU A 113 -14.83 -15.15 27.34
CA GLU A 113 -14.25 -13.81 27.46
C GLU A 113 -15.02 -12.72 26.71
N ILE A 114 -15.81 -13.11 25.70
CA ILE A 114 -16.52 -12.16 24.81
C ILE A 114 -18.01 -12.46 24.65
N PHE A 115 -18.50 -13.59 25.15
CA PHE A 115 -19.91 -13.99 25.08
C PHE A 115 -20.45 -14.45 26.44
N SER A 116 -21.67 -14.03 26.73
CA SER A 116 -22.53 -14.49 27.82
C SER A 116 -23.86 -15.02 27.25
N VAL A 117 -24.52 -15.90 27.98
CA VAL A 117 -25.87 -16.35 27.61
C VAL A 117 -26.82 -15.16 27.67
N GLY A 118 -27.61 -14.97 26.62
CA GLY A 118 -28.52 -13.83 26.44
C GLY A 118 -27.95 -12.70 25.58
N ASP A 119 -26.66 -12.72 25.25
CA ASP A 119 -26.07 -11.69 24.39
C ASP A 119 -26.65 -11.71 22.97
N GLU A 120 -26.92 -10.53 22.40
CA GLU A 120 -27.25 -10.37 20.99
C GLU A 120 -25.99 -10.18 20.14
N VAL A 121 -25.80 -11.04 19.14
CA VAL A 121 -24.60 -11.08 18.31
C VAL A 121 -24.93 -11.09 16.82
N GLU A 122 -24.19 -10.31 16.04
CA GLU A 122 -24.21 -10.38 14.58
C GLU A 122 -23.33 -11.54 14.09
N VAL A 123 -23.91 -12.37 13.24
CA VAL A 123 -23.22 -13.52 12.66
C VAL A 123 -23.48 -13.59 11.16
N ARG A 124 -22.48 -14.05 10.42
CA ARG A 124 -22.65 -14.42 9.02
C ARG A 124 -23.03 -15.89 8.92
N LEU A 125 -24.08 -16.20 8.16
CA LEU A 125 -24.45 -17.57 7.80
C LEU A 125 -23.45 -18.10 6.77
N ALA A 126 -22.55 -18.99 7.16
CA ALA A 126 -21.49 -19.47 6.26
C ALA A 126 -21.86 -20.74 5.51
N ASP A 127 -22.55 -21.66 6.17
CA ASP A 127 -22.98 -22.93 5.61
C ASP A 127 -24.17 -23.49 6.41
N TYR A 128 -24.87 -24.48 5.88
CA TYR A 128 -26.01 -25.12 6.52
C TYR A 128 -25.82 -26.64 6.54
N ASP A 129 -25.81 -27.21 7.75
CA ASP A 129 -25.75 -28.65 7.95
C ASP A 129 -27.17 -29.23 7.93
N SER A 130 -27.58 -29.75 6.77
CA SER A 130 -28.92 -30.33 6.58
C SER A 130 -29.14 -31.62 7.38
N LYS A 131 -28.09 -32.32 7.82
CA LYS A 131 -28.22 -33.56 8.60
C LYS A 131 -28.56 -33.27 10.04
N ASN A 132 -27.93 -32.25 10.59
CA ASN A 132 -28.08 -31.86 11.99
C ASN A 132 -28.97 -30.61 12.17
N ASN A 133 -29.53 -30.09 11.08
CA ASN A 133 -30.45 -28.94 11.02
C ASN A 133 -29.93 -27.68 11.72
N PHE A 134 -28.71 -27.23 11.39
CA PHE A 134 -28.16 -26.00 11.95
C PHE A 134 -27.25 -25.24 10.98
N PHE A 135 -27.11 -23.93 11.21
CA PHE A 135 -26.20 -23.08 10.45
C PHE A 135 -24.79 -23.07 11.05
N ARG A 136 -23.75 -23.24 10.22
CA ARG A 136 -22.38 -22.91 10.60
C ARG A 136 -22.20 -21.40 10.48
N LEU A 137 -21.79 -20.77 11.57
CA LEU A 137 -21.73 -19.33 11.69
C LEU A 137 -20.30 -18.81 11.65
N GLN A 138 -20.16 -17.55 11.22
CA GLN A 138 -18.95 -16.77 11.41
C GLN A 138 -19.26 -15.51 12.21
N LEU A 139 -18.46 -15.25 13.24
CA LEU A 139 -18.55 -14.01 14.01
C LEU A 139 -18.32 -12.84 13.08
N TYR A 140 -19.27 -11.91 13.10
CA TYR A 140 -19.26 -10.71 12.29
C TYR A 140 -19.39 -9.47 13.17
N GLN A 141 -18.81 -8.38 12.70
CA GLN A 141 -19.05 -7.06 13.24
C GLN A 141 -18.75 -6.06 12.15
N GLU A 142 -19.68 -5.14 11.87
CA GLU A 142 -19.52 -4.17 10.78
C GLU A 142 -18.20 -3.38 10.92
N PRO A 143 -17.35 -3.32 9.89
CA PRO A 143 -16.11 -2.56 9.95
C PRO A 143 -16.34 -1.05 10.14
N LEU A 144 -15.64 -0.45 11.09
CA LEU A 144 -15.61 1.02 11.26
C LEU A 144 -14.50 1.68 10.44
N VAL A 145 -13.45 0.92 10.14
CA VAL A 145 -12.40 1.30 9.21
C VAL A 145 -12.90 1.06 7.78
N ASN A 146 -12.46 1.88 6.84
CA ASN A 146 -12.86 1.78 5.45
C ASN A 146 -11.62 1.79 4.53
N GLY A 147 -11.84 1.79 3.23
CA GLY A 147 -10.77 1.84 2.26
C GLY A 147 -11.27 2.04 0.83
N ALA A 148 -10.33 2.04 -0.10
CA ALA A 148 -10.60 2.11 -1.52
C ALA A 148 -9.59 1.29 -2.31
N LEU A 149 -10.02 0.82 -3.47
CA LEU A 149 -9.16 0.19 -4.47
C LEU A 149 -9.50 0.79 -5.83
N LEU A 150 -8.48 1.18 -6.59
CA LEU A 150 -8.65 1.58 -7.98
C LEU A 150 -7.57 0.91 -8.82
N ALA A 151 -7.99 0.34 -9.96
CA ALA A 151 -7.12 -0.32 -10.91
C ALA A 151 -7.28 0.31 -12.29
N MET A 152 -6.16 0.54 -12.96
CA MET A 152 -6.10 1.27 -14.23
C MET A 152 -5.09 0.61 -15.16
N ASN A 153 -5.36 0.62 -16.46
CA ASN A 153 -4.36 0.32 -17.47
C ASN A 153 -3.37 1.50 -17.53
N PRO A 154 -2.07 1.29 -17.24
CA PRO A 154 -1.11 2.40 -17.18
C PRO A 154 -0.86 3.05 -18.54
N THR A 155 -1.11 2.33 -19.65
CA THR A 155 -0.83 2.81 -21.02
C THR A 155 -2.00 3.58 -21.62
N SER A 156 -3.23 3.09 -21.45
CA SER A 156 -4.44 3.72 -22.02
C SER A 156 -5.15 4.67 -21.05
N GLY A 157 -4.91 4.56 -19.74
CA GLY A 157 -5.65 5.30 -18.73
C GLY A 157 -7.03 4.71 -18.40
N GLU A 158 -7.44 3.61 -19.03
CA GLU A 158 -8.72 2.95 -18.76
C GLU A 158 -8.84 2.51 -17.30
N VAL A 159 -9.89 2.96 -16.62
CA VAL A 159 -10.19 2.57 -15.23
C VAL A 159 -10.93 1.25 -15.25
N LEU A 160 -10.15 0.20 -15.02
CA LEU A 160 -10.55 -1.20 -15.09
C LEU A 160 -11.36 -1.64 -13.88
N SER A 161 -11.11 -1.06 -12.71
CA SER A 161 -11.91 -1.28 -11.50
C SER A 161 -11.85 -0.07 -10.56
N MET A 162 -12.95 0.19 -9.87
CA MET A 162 -13.08 1.27 -8.91
C MET A 162 -14.00 0.85 -7.75
N THR A 163 -13.46 0.75 -6.54
CA THR A 163 -14.21 0.44 -5.32
C THR A 163 -13.95 1.53 -4.28
N GLY A 164 -15.00 2.28 -3.93
CA GLY A 164 -14.93 3.44 -3.04
C GLY A 164 -15.17 3.19 -1.56
N GLY A 165 -15.45 1.95 -1.16
CA GLY A 165 -15.73 1.61 0.23
C GLY A 165 -16.11 0.14 0.44
N TYR A 166 -16.29 -0.24 1.72
CA TYR A 166 -16.68 -1.59 2.13
C TYR A 166 -18.06 -2.02 1.60
N ARG A 167 -19.06 -1.13 1.71
CA ARG A 167 -20.44 -1.34 1.26
C ARG A 167 -21.01 -0.03 0.71
N TYR A 168 -21.53 -0.07 -0.52
CA TYR A 168 -22.14 1.09 -1.17
C TYR A 168 -23.44 1.53 -0.49
N GLY A 169 -24.32 0.58 -0.14
CA GLY A 169 -25.61 0.89 0.50
C GLY A 169 -25.52 1.59 1.87
N GLU A 170 -24.35 1.52 2.54
CA GLU A 170 -24.09 2.26 3.78
C GLU A 170 -23.47 3.64 3.51
N SER A 171 -22.76 3.79 2.40
CA SER A 171 -22.00 5.01 2.07
C SER A 171 -21.72 5.06 0.57
N GLU A 172 -22.37 6.00 -0.10
CA GLU A 172 -22.17 6.29 -1.52
C GLU A 172 -20.86 7.08 -1.79
N PHE A 173 -20.22 7.57 -0.73
CA PHE A 173 -18.97 8.34 -0.81
C PHE A 173 -17.83 7.48 -1.38
N ASN A 174 -17.34 7.87 -2.56
CA ASN A 174 -16.31 7.16 -3.29
C ASN A 174 -14.91 7.61 -2.87
N ARG A 175 -14.33 6.89 -1.91
CA ARG A 175 -12.99 7.18 -1.36
C ARG A 175 -11.86 7.04 -2.38
N SER A 176 -12.08 6.40 -3.53
CA SER A 176 -11.04 6.27 -4.56
C SER A 176 -10.78 7.59 -5.30
N ILE A 177 -11.79 8.47 -5.39
CA ILE A 177 -11.73 9.71 -6.17
C ILE A 177 -12.08 10.97 -5.34
N GLN A 178 -12.70 10.82 -4.16
CA GLN A 178 -13.19 11.94 -3.35
C GLN A 178 -12.46 12.10 -2.00
N ALA A 179 -11.90 11.01 -1.44
CA ALA A 179 -11.25 11.09 -0.13
C ALA A 179 -9.86 11.69 -0.25
N LEU A 180 -9.68 12.87 0.35
CA LEU A 180 -8.37 13.52 0.49
C LEU A 180 -7.64 12.98 1.70
N ARG A 181 -6.48 12.34 1.47
CA ARG A 181 -5.75 11.60 2.49
C ARG A 181 -4.24 11.77 2.32
N GLN A 182 -3.52 11.65 3.42
CA GLN A 182 -2.06 11.76 3.38
C GLN A 182 -1.44 10.48 2.81
N PRO A 183 -0.67 10.55 1.70
CA PRO A 183 -0.06 9.38 1.06
C PRO A 183 1.16 8.86 1.84
N GLY A 184 1.75 9.72 2.69
CA GLY A 184 2.96 9.44 3.44
C GLY A 184 4.09 8.94 2.53
N SER A 185 4.77 7.88 2.96
CA SER A 185 5.88 7.28 2.20
C SER A 185 5.57 6.79 0.78
N SER A 186 4.30 6.72 0.35
CA SER A 186 3.97 6.45 -1.06
C SER A 186 4.20 7.66 -1.97
N PHE A 187 4.43 8.86 -1.43
CA PHE A 187 4.81 10.04 -2.20
C PHE A 187 6.29 10.07 -2.61
N LYS A 188 7.15 9.37 -1.86
CA LYS A 188 8.62 9.38 -2.07
C LYS A 188 9.07 9.08 -3.51
N PRO A 189 8.49 8.15 -4.27
CA PRO A 189 8.92 7.91 -5.66
C PRO A 189 8.88 9.16 -6.55
N ILE A 190 7.93 10.07 -6.33
CA ILE A 190 7.85 11.35 -7.06
C ILE A 190 9.03 12.26 -6.69
N VAL A 191 9.35 12.36 -5.38
CA VAL A 191 10.51 13.10 -4.87
C VAL A 191 11.82 12.56 -5.43
N TYR A 192 11.97 11.23 -5.47
CA TYR A 192 13.18 10.57 -5.97
C TYR A 192 13.28 10.65 -7.50
N SER A 193 12.16 10.69 -8.21
CA SER A 193 12.11 11.01 -9.64
C SER A 193 12.63 12.42 -9.90
N ALA A 194 12.20 13.40 -9.10
CA ALA A 194 12.69 14.78 -9.19
C ALA A 194 14.21 14.85 -8.95
N ALA A 195 14.75 14.08 -8.01
CA ALA A 195 16.19 13.98 -7.78
C ALA A 195 16.95 13.43 -9.00
N LEU A 196 16.46 12.35 -9.61
CA LEU A 196 17.08 11.76 -10.80
C LEU A 196 17.05 12.72 -12.01
N ASP A 197 16.03 13.55 -12.12
CA ASP A 197 15.97 14.61 -13.15
C ASP A 197 16.84 15.83 -12.79
N ALA A 198 17.15 16.03 -11.51
CA ALA A 198 18.09 17.05 -11.02
C ALA A 198 19.57 16.62 -11.06
N GLY A 199 19.89 15.45 -11.64
CA GLY A 199 21.26 14.97 -11.83
C GLY A 199 21.77 13.97 -10.78
N PHE A 200 20.94 13.57 -9.81
CA PHE A 200 21.29 12.46 -8.92
C PHE A 200 21.27 11.13 -9.68
N THR A 201 22.00 10.15 -9.14
CA THR A 201 21.99 8.76 -9.61
C THR A 201 21.48 7.84 -8.53
N LEU A 202 21.13 6.60 -8.88
CA LEU A 202 20.69 5.61 -7.89
C LEU A 202 21.78 5.26 -6.85
N SER A 203 23.05 5.46 -7.20
CA SER A 203 24.20 5.30 -6.31
C SER A 203 24.61 6.59 -5.57
N SER A 204 23.97 7.73 -5.82
CA SER A 204 24.24 8.97 -5.09
C SER A 204 24.12 8.74 -3.59
N ALA A 205 25.10 9.24 -2.83
CA ALA A 205 25.15 9.04 -1.40
C ALA A 205 24.26 10.03 -0.66
N LEU A 206 23.42 9.52 0.24
CA LEU A 206 22.60 10.29 1.15
C LEU A 206 22.97 9.95 2.60
N ILE A 207 22.69 10.87 3.51
CA ILE A 207 23.03 10.72 4.93
C ILE A 207 21.78 10.43 5.76
N ASP A 208 21.76 9.23 6.36
CA ASP A 208 20.79 8.78 7.34
C ASP A 208 21.31 9.02 8.76
N SER A 209 21.20 10.27 9.23
CA SER A 209 21.59 10.71 10.57
C SER A 209 20.47 11.51 11.23
N PRO A 210 20.42 11.59 12.58
CA PRO A 210 19.48 12.45 13.28
C PRO A 210 19.55 13.89 12.78
N ARG A 211 18.37 14.53 12.70
CA ARG A 211 18.19 15.91 12.20
C ARG A 211 17.22 16.64 13.13
N VAL A 212 17.44 17.94 13.30
CA VAL A 212 16.67 18.79 14.20
C VAL A 212 16.44 20.12 13.48
N TYR A 213 15.19 20.60 13.49
CA TYR A 213 14.77 21.81 12.79
C TYR A 213 13.99 22.71 13.73
N ALA A 214 14.29 24.01 13.74
CA ALA A 214 13.41 25.01 14.32
C ALA A 214 12.20 25.20 13.40
N THR A 215 10.97 25.15 13.93
CA THR A 215 9.75 25.33 13.12
C THR A 215 9.38 26.80 12.94
N GLY A 216 10.04 27.71 13.68
CA GLY A 216 9.71 29.14 13.69
C GLY A 216 8.45 29.48 14.47
N ALA A 217 7.77 28.49 15.07
CA ALA A 217 6.66 28.71 15.99
C ALA A 217 7.22 28.89 17.41
N GLU A 218 6.87 29.99 18.07
CA GLU A 218 7.16 30.23 19.48
C GLU A 218 5.91 29.87 20.30
N THR A 219 6.04 28.90 21.21
CA THR A 219 5.00 28.62 22.21
C THR A 219 5.53 28.97 23.58
N ALA A 220 4.90 29.95 24.25
CA ALA A 220 5.15 30.31 25.65
C ALA A 220 6.64 30.42 26.06
N GLY A 221 7.50 30.93 25.16
CA GLY A 221 8.92 31.17 25.43
C GLY A 221 9.90 30.13 24.86
N ASP A 222 9.41 29.01 24.31
CA ASP A 222 10.25 28.00 23.66
C ASP A 222 9.93 27.91 22.15
N ALA A 223 10.99 27.86 21.34
CA ALA A 223 10.88 27.53 19.93
C ALA A 223 10.43 26.07 19.78
N GLU A 224 9.38 25.81 19.01
CA GLU A 224 8.99 24.46 18.67
C GLU A 224 10.05 23.83 17.76
N ILE A 225 10.48 22.61 18.13
CA ILE A 225 11.54 21.89 17.44
C ILE A 225 10.97 20.64 16.79
N TRP A 226 11.11 20.54 15.46
CA TRP A 226 10.78 19.33 14.72
C TRP A 226 11.98 18.38 14.67
N THR A 227 11.80 17.19 15.26
CA THR A 227 12.82 16.11 15.27
C THR A 227 12.27 14.89 14.52
N PRO A 228 12.42 14.84 13.18
CA PRO A 228 11.96 13.70 12.38
C PRO A 228 12.70 12.42 12.74
N LYS A 229 12.05 11.27 12.51
CA LYS A 229 12.63 9.94 12.73
C LYS A 229 12.29 8.98 11.61
N ASN A 230 13.14 7.97 11.43
CA ASN A 230 12.81 6.81 10.61
C ASN A 230 11.80 5.93 11.34
N TYR A 231 10.98 5.21 10.57
CA TYR A 231 10.12 4.18 11.16
C TYR A 231 10.98 3.13 11.90
N GLY A 232 10.69 2.92 13.19
CA GLY A 232 11.45 2.01 14.05
C GLY A 232 12.74 2.59 14.63
N ASP A 233 12.97 3.90 14.50
CA ASP A 233 14.02 4.68 15.19
C ASP A 233 15.46 4.19 14.98
N LYS A 234 15.75 3.58 13.82
CA LYS A 234 17.10 3.15 13.44
C LYS A 234 17.70 4.04 12.36
N VAL A 235 19.00 4.30 12.48
CA VAL A 235 19.81 5.03 11.51
C VAL A 235 20.86 4.11 10.87
N MET A 236 21.22 4.39 9.62
CA MET A 236 22.13 3.60 8.80
C MET A 236 23.41 4.35 8.39
N GLY A 237 23.52 5.64 8.70
CA GLY A 237 24.64 6.47 8.23
C GLY A 237 24.57 6.71 6.72
N LYS A 238 25.69 6.52 6.01
CA LYS A 238 25.76 6.76 4.57
C LYS A 238 25.03 5.63 3.81
N VAL A 239 24.04 6.00 3.00
CA VAL A 239 23.23 5.07 2.18
C VAL A 239 23.13 5.57 0.74
N SER A 240 22.90 4.70 -0.23
CA SER A 240 22.59 5.12 -1.59
C SER A 240 21.15 5.63 -1.73
N LEU A 241 20.88 6.46 -2.73
CA LEU A 241 19.53 6.91 -3.09
C LEU A 241 18.59 5.71 -3.32
N ARG A 242 19.04 4.65 -4.01
CA ARG A 242 18.30 3.38 -4.11
C ARG A 242 17.95 2.82 -2.74
N THR A 243 18.94 2.69 -1.85
CA THR A 243 18.73 2.09 -0.53
C THR A 243 17.74 2.89 0.31
N ALA A 244 17.83 4.22 0.26
CA ALA A 244 16.93 5.10 0.98
C ALA A 244 15.47 4.91 0.55
N LEU A 245 15.19 4.77 -0.76
CA LEU A 245 13.84 4.51 -1.27
C LEU A 245 13.35 3.09 -0.96
N VAL A 246 14.19 2.08 -1.16
CA VAL A 246 13.86 0.66 -0.89
C VAL A 246 13.45 0.43 0.56
N LYS A 247 14.21 1.04 1.49
CA LYS A 247 13.95 0.98 2.94
C LYS A 247 12.99 2.07 3.42
N SER A 248 12.59 2.98 2.55
CA SER A 248 11.66 4.08 2.84
C SER A 248 12.15 5.00 3.97
N LEU A 249 13.45 5.29 4.04
CA LEU A 249 14.07 6.08 5.11
C LEU A 249 13.61 7.54 5.05
N ASN A 250 13.21 8.11 6.18
CA ASN A 250 12.73 9.49 6.28
C ASN A 250 13.91 10.48 6.28
N LEU A 251 14.92 10.26 7.12
CA LEU A 251 16.01 11.23 7.31
C LEU A 251 16.80 11.53 6.02
N PRO A 252 17.16 10.54 5.18
CA PRO A 252 17.80 10.80 3.89
C PRO A 252 16.87 11.50 2.90
N THR A 253 15.56 11.22 2.96
CA THR A 253 14.57 11.88 2.10
C THR A 253 14.41 13.35 2.45
N ILE A 254 14.48 13.68 3.75
CA ILE A 254 14.48 15.08 4.22
C ILE A 254 15.74 15.79 3.73
N GLY A 255 16.91 15.17 3.87
CA GLY A 255 18.16 15.71 3.33
C GLY A 255 18.09 15.97 1.83
N LEU A 256 17.56 15.01 1.08
CA LEU A 256 17.33 15.17 -0.35
C LEU A 256 16.39 16.34 -0.66
N CYS A 257 15.35 16.53 0.17
CA CYS A 257 14.41 17.65 0.04
C CYS A 257 15.08 19.01 0.31
N GLU A 258 16.04 19.09 1.24
CA GLU A 258 16.81 20.32 1.49
C GLU A 258 17.69 20.71 0.31
N GLU A 259 18.28 19.71 -0.35
CA GLU A 259 19.13 19.89 -1.54
C GLU A 259 18.28 20.33 -2.74
N LEU A 260 17.14 19.66 -2.98
CA LEU A 260 16.23 20.00 -4.09
C LEU A 260 15.42 21.27 -3.87
N LYS A 261 15.16 21.63 -2.61
CA LYS A 261 14.17 22.61 -2.15
C LYS A 261 12.71 22.15 -2.35
N PRO A 262 11.81 22.39 -1.38
CA PRO A 262 10.39 22.03 -1.50
C PRO A 262 9.72 22.58 -2.75
N LYS A 263 10.04 23.82 -3.15
CA LYS A 263 9.50 24.48 -4.35
C LYS A 263 9.70 23.67 -5.63
N LEU A 264 10.87 23.08 -5.82
CA LEU A 264 11.16 22.24 -6.99
C LEU A 264 10.30 20.98 -6.97
N VAL A 265 10.20 20.32 -5.81
CA VAL A 265 9.40 19.10 -5.63
C VAL A 265 7.92 19.37 -5.87
N ILE A 266 7.41 20.51 -5.40
CA ILE A 266 6.02 20.95 -5.64
C ILE A 266 5.77 21.13 -7.14
N ALA A 267 6.61 21.91 -7.82
CA ALA A 267 6.50 22.15 -9.27
C ALA A 267 6.61 20.85 -10.07
N TYR A 268 7.50 19.94 -9.67
CA TYR A 268 7.65 18.62 -10.28
C TYR A 268 6.40 17.76 -10.08
N SER A 269 5.84 17.75 -8.87
CA SER A 269 4.63 16.98 -8.55
C SER A 269 3.40 17.45 -9.33
N ARG A 270 3.29 18.75 -9.64
CA ARG A 270 2.23 19.28 -10.53
C ARG A 270 2.29 18.66 -11.92
N ARG A 271 3.49 18.43 -12.47
CA ARG A 271 3.66 17.77 -13.78
C ARG A 271 3.14 16.33 -13.76
N PHE A 272 3.16 15.67 -12.61
CA PHE A 272 2.66 14.31 -12.40
C PHE A 272 1.14 14.24 -12.16
N GLY A 273 0.43 15.36 -12.24
CA GLY A 273 -1.03 15.41 -12.07
C GLY A 273 -1.50 15.56 -10.63
N ILE A 274 -0.60 15.83 -9.67
CA ILE A 274 -1.00 16.15 -8.29
C ILE A 274 -1.57 17.57 -8.24
N THR A 275 -2.82 17.70 -7.83
CA THR A 275 -3.56 18.96 -7.73
C THR A 275 -3.72 19.45 -6.28
N ALA A 276 -3.55 18.56 -5.31
CA ALA A 276 -3.55 18.87 -3.88
C ALA A 276 -2.66 20.06 -3.48
N GLU A 277 -3.11 20.88 -2.54
CA GLU A 277 -2.26 21.92 -1.96
C GLU A 277 -1.07 21.29 -1.20
N MET A 278 0.08 21.94 -1.30
CA MET A 278 1.35 21.48 -0.72
C MET A 278 2.01 22.65 0.01
N MET A 279 2.45 22.40 1.24
CA MET A 279 3.20 23.38 2.02
C MET A 279 4.64 23.46 1.48
N GLU A 280 5.22 24.66 1.42
CA GLU A 280 6.61 24.85 1.00
C GLU A 280 7.58 24.56 2.15
N ASP A 281 7.50 23.35 2.71
CA ASP A 281 8.34 22.86 3.80
C ASP A 281 8.89 21.44 3.52
N LEU A 282 9.77 20.96 4.40
CA LEU A 282 10.42 19.66 4.26
C LEU A 282 9.46 18.47 4.47
N THR A 283 8.32 18.69 5.13
CA THR A 283 7.32 17.63 5.39
C THR A 283 6.62 17.20 4.12
N THR A 284 6.49 18.09 3.13
CA THR A 284 5.91 17.78 1.81
C THR A 284 6.61 16.61 1.15
N CYS A 285 7.94 16.52 1.25
CA CYS A 285 8.72 15.39 0.72
C CYS A 285 8.48 14.06 1.45
N LEU A 286 7.84 14.08 2.62
CA LEU A 286 7.40 12.90 3.36
C LEU A 286 5.94 12.51 3.05
N GLY A 287 5.25 13.30 2.23
CA GLY A 287 3.86 13.06 1.85
C GLY A 287 2.84 13.57 2.87
N SER A 288 3.02 14.79 3.39
CA SER A 288 2.09 15.46 4.33
C SER A 288 0.89 16.14 3.65
N LEU A 289 0.91 16.28 2.32
CA LEU A 289 -0.20 16.75 1.49
C LEU A 289 -1.41 15.78 1.51
N SER A 290 -2.60 16.30 1.23
CA SER A 290 -3.83 15.48 1.16
C SER A 290 -4.26 15.28 -0.29
N VAL A 291 -4.19 14.05 -0.79
CA VAL A 291 -4.45 13.67 -2.19
C VAL A 291 -5.50 12.57 -2.27
N THR A 292 -6.11 12.43 -3.43
CA THR A 292 -6.98 11.28 -3.75
C THR A 292 -6.14 10.05 -4.14
N LEU A 293 -6.76 8.86 -4.04
CA LEU A 293 -6.13 7.63 -4.52
C LEU A 293 -5.91 7.66 -6.04
N GLN A 294 -6.84 8.23 -6.80
CA GLN A 294 -6.72 8.40 -8.25
C GLN A 294 -5.53 9.29 -8.65
N GLU A 295 -5.28 10.42 -7.96
CA GLU A 295 -4.11 11.28 -8.23
C GLU A 295 -2.81 10.51 -8.04
N MET A 296 -2.69 9.77 -6.93
CA MET A 296 -1.50 8.97 -6.65
C MET A 296 -1.32 7.83 -7.66
N ILE A 297 -2.40 7.17 -8.07
CA ILE A 297 -2.36 6.15 -9.13
C ILE A 297 -1.92 6.78 -10.45
N SER A 298 -2.49 7.91 -10.85
CA SER A 298 -2.11 8.59 -12.10
C SER A 298 -0.61 8.96 -12.11
N ALA A 299 -0.10 9.47 -10.98
CA ALA A 299 1.32 9.76 -10.81
C ALA A 299 2.21 8.51 -10.89
N TYR A 300 1.76 7.35 -10.38
CA TYR A 300 2.48 6.09 -10.53
C TYR A 300 2.39 5.53 -11.96
N GLY A 301 1.31 5.84 -12.67
CA GLY A 301 1.12 5.51 -14.09
C GLY A 301 2.24 6.07 -14.95
N VAL A 302 2.78 7.25 -14.61
CA VAL A 302 3.96 7.82 -15.25
C VAL A 302 5.14 6.84 -15.25
N PHE A 303 5.44 6.20 -14.12
CA PHE A 303 6.54 5.25 -14.04
C PHE A 303 6.24 3.96 -14.82
N ALA A 304 5.01 3.45 -14.71
CA ALA A 304 4.56 2.27 -15.41
C ALA A 304 4.51 2.45 -16.94
N ASN A 305 4.29 3.68 -17.41
CA ASN A 305 4.13 4.06 -18.81
C ASN A 305 5.30 4.89 -19.34
N GLN A 306 6.53 4.56 -18.93
CA GLN A 306 7.77 5.10 -19.52
C GLN A 306 7.83 6.65 -19.52
N GLY A 307 7.36 7.28 -18.44
CA GLY A 307 7.41 8.72 -18.26
C GLY A 307 6.20 9.48 -18.82
N ARG A 308 5.17 8.78 -19.31
CA ARG A 308 3.94 9.38 -19.85
C ARG A 308 2.82 9.39 -18.83
N LEU A 309 2.28 10.56 -18.57
CA LEU A 309 1.04 10.76 -17.83
C LEU A 309 -0.14 10.50 -18.78
N VAL A 310 -1.11 9.72 -18.30
CA VAL A 310 -2.40 9.47 -18.95
C VAL A 310 -3.52 9.97 -18.05
N LYS A 311 -4.59 10.50 -18.65
CA LYS A 311 -5.81 10.82 -17.93
C LYS A 311 -6.64 9.55 -17.71
N PRO A 312 -7.25 9.36 -16.52
CA PRO A 312 -8.17 8.25 -16.30
C PRO A 312 -9.40 8.30 -17.23
N ILE A 313 -9.71 7.18 -17.87
CA ILE A 313 -10.86 7.01 -18.78
C ILE A 313 -11.86 6.05 -18.14
N TYR A 314 -13.08 6.54 -17.87
CA TYR A 314 -14.18 5.75 -17.30
C TYR A 314 -15.18 5.30 -18.37
N ILE A 315 -15.44 6.16 -19.35
CA ILE A 315 -16.42 5.98 -20.42
C ILE A 315 -15.66 5.79 -21.73
N LEU A 316 -15.78 4.61 -22.36
CA LEU A 316 -15.09 4.34 -23.63
C LEU A 316 -15.79 5.00 -24.81
N ARG A 317 -17.12 4.92 -24.85
CA ARG A 317 -17.97 5.54 -25.88
C ARG A 317 -19.39 5.73 -25.37
N VAL A 318 -20.11 6.65 -25.99
CA VAL A 318 -21.53 6.92 -25.79
C VAL A 318 -22.24 6.63 -27.11
N GLU A 319 -23.31 5.86 -27.06
CA GLU A 319 -24.12 5.47 -28.22
C GLU A 319 -25.54 6.01 -28.06
N ASP A 320 -26.21 6.33 -29.17
CA ASP A 320 -27.66 6.53 -29.19
C ASP A 320 -28.42 5.19 -29.19
N GLN A 321 -29.75 5.26 -29.20
CA GLN A 321 -30.62 4.08 -29.21
C GLN A 321 -30.48 3.22 -30.49
N ASP A 322 -30.01 3.81 -31.58
CA ASP A 322 -29.84 3.15 -32.88
C ASP A 322 -28.42 2.54 -33.03
N GLY A 323 -27.57 2.72 -32.01
CA GLY A 323 -26.19 2.23 -31.97
C GLY A 323 -25.17 3.16 -32.65
N ASN A 324 -25.56 4.39 -33.01
CA ASN A 324 -24.61 5.36 -33.54
C ASN A 324 -23.73 5.92 -32.41
N ILE A 325 -22.41 5.96 -32.64
CA ILE A 325 -21.46 6.50 -31.66
C ILE A 325 -21.56 8.03 -31.66
N LEU A 326 -21.97 8.59 -30.52
CA LEU A 326 -22.05 10.04 -30.28
C LEU A 326 -20.71 10.61 -29.77
N GLU A 327 -20.01 9.83 -28.95
CA GLU A 327 -18.71 10.20 -28.36
C GLU A 327 -17.84 8.97 -28.16
N SER A 328 -16.53 9.12 -28.29
CA SER A 328 -15.55 8.08 -27.94
C SER A 328 -14.33 8.69 -27.25
N SER A 329 -13.87 8.08 -26.16
CA SER A 329 -12.67 8.51 -25.46
C SER A 329 -11.41 8.02 -26.17
N VAL A 330 -10.42 8.91 -26.26
CA VAL A 330 -9.08 8.62 -26.77
C VAL A 330 -8.06 8.95 -25.69
N SER A 331 -7.05 8.10 -25.51
CA SER A 331 -5.99 8.32 -24.52
C SER A 331 -5.17 9.56 -24.85
N GLU A 332 -5.21 10.55 -23.96
CA GLU A 332 -4.32 11.71 -23.99
C GLU A 332 -3.01 11.42 -23.25
N LEU A 333 -1.92 11.30 -24.00
CA LEU A 333 -0.58 11.02 -23.48
C LEU A 333 0.25 12.30 -23.36
N LYS A 334 0.83 12.54 -22.20
CA LYS A 334 1.78 13.66 -21.98
C LYS A 334 3.09 13.13 -21.40
N GLN A 335 4.21 13.34 -22.09
CA GLN A 335 5.53 13.02 -21.53
C GLN A 335 5.85 14.02 -20.41
N VAL A 336 6.05 13.53 -19.18
CA VAL A 336 6.27 14.37 -17.99
C VAL A 336 7.60 14.13 -17.30
N THR A 337 8.27 13.01 -17.56
CA THR A 337 9.69 12.74 -17.23
C THR A 337 10.30 11.87 -18.33
N SER A 338 11.61 11.65 -18.35
CA SER A 338 12.25 10.82 -19.38
C SER A 338 11.94 9.32 -19.19
N GLU A 339 12.05 8.52 -20.25
CA GLU A 339 11.87 7.07 -20.16
C GLU A 339 12.90 6.45 -19.21
N GLU A 340 14.13 6.97 -19.22
CA GLU A 340 15.22 6.54 -18.35
C GLU A 340 14.90 6.78 -16.87
N THR A 341 14.41 7.97 -16.51
CA THR A 341 14.00 8.25 -15.12
C THR A 341 12.86 7.33 -14.69
N ALA A 342 11.84 7.17 -15.54
CA ALA A 342 10.72 6.27 -15.25
C ALA A 342 11.18 4.82 -15.05
N PHE A 343 12.11 4.34 -15.88
CA PHE A 343 12.72 3.02 -15.73
C PHE A 343 13.53 2.90 -14.44
N LEU A 344 14.38 3.87 -14.12
CA LEU A 344 15.20 3.86 -12.89
C LEU A 344 14.32 3.82 -11.64
N VAL A 345 13.26 4.64 -11.57
CA VAL A 345 12.29 4.60 -10.46
C VAL A 345 11.58 3.25 -10.41
N SER A 346 11.09 2.75 -11.54
CA SER A 346 10.43 1.43 -11.63
C SER A 346 11.35 0.30 -11.16
N ASN A 347 12.63 0.36 -11.51
CA ASN A 347 13.63 -0.62 -11.09
C ASN A 347 13.85 -0.59 -9.56
N VAL A 348 13.91 0.59 -8.94
CA VAL A 348 13.98 0.70 -7.48
C VAL A 348 12.68 0.23 -6.81
N LEU A 349 11.53 0.49 -7.41
CA LEU A 349 10.23 0.02 -6.92
C LEU A 349 10.08 -1.50 -7.04
N GLN A 350 10.70 -2.14 -8.01
CA GLN A 350 10.84 -3.60 -8.04
C GLN A 350 11.67 -4.09 -6.85
N ASP A 351 12.73 -3.38 -6.46
CA ASP A 351 13.52 -3.73 -5.27
C ASP A 351 12.76 -3.52 -3.95
N VAL A 352 11.86 -2.53 -3.89
CA VAL A 352 10.94 -2.39 -2.75
C VAL A 352 10.12 -3.68 -2.57
N VAL A 353 9.69 -4.30 -3.67
CA VAL A 353 8.98 -5.58 -3.65
C VAL A 353 9.93 -6.76 -3.40
N LYS A 354 11.13 -6.78 -3.97
CA LYS A 354 12.04 -7.93 -3.82
C LYS A 354 12.61 -8.04 -2.41
N ARG A 355 13.02 -6.91 -1.82
CA ARG A 355 13.82 -6.84 -0.58
C ARG A 355 13.45 -5.72 0.38
N GLY A 356 12.51 -4.84 0.01
CA GLY A 356 12.12 -3.68 0.82
C GLY A 356 10.83 -3.86 1.63
N THR A 357 10.17 -2.73 1.86
CA THR A 357 8.92 -2.62 2.63
C THR A 357 7.73 -3.30 1.95
N GLY A 358 7.77 -3.48 0.62
CA GLY A 358 6.73 -4.12 -0.19
C GLY A 358 6.85 -5.64 -0.33
N ARG A 359 7.74 -6.31 0.42
CA ARG A 359 8.10 -7.72 0.22
C ARG A 359 6.98 -8.75 0.19
N ARG A 360 5.83 -8.44 0.77
CA ARG A 360 4.63 -9.30 0.73
C ARG A 360 4.09 -9.43 -0.70
N ALA A 361 4.27 -8.41 -1.53
CA ALA A 361 3.80 -8.43 -2.92
C ALA A 361 4.49 -9.47 -3.79
N ARG A 362 5.64 -10.02 -3.39
CA ARG A 362 6.25 -11.20 -4.04
C ARG A 362 5.29 -12.39 -4.15
N ALA A 363 4.28 -12.44 -3.28
CA ALA A 363 3.24 -13.47 -3.29
C ALA A 363 2.46 -13.54 -4.61
N ILE A 364 2.46 -12.49 -5.45
CA ILE A 364 1.82 -12.55 -6.78
C ILE A 364 2.60 -13.42 -7.78
N GLY A 365 3.85 -13.80 -7.46
CA GLY A 365 4.64 -14.75 -8.26
C GLY A 365 5.19 -14.24 -9.58
N ARG A 366 5.25 -12.91 -9.80
CA ARG A 366 5.74 -12.32 -11.06
C ARG A 366 6.46 -10.97 -10.85
N PRO A 367 7.20 -10.46 -11.86
CA PRO A 367 7.80 -9.13 -11.79
C PRO A 367 6.75 -8.05 -11.51
N SER A 368 6.99 -7.24 -10.48
CA SER A 368 6.13 -6.11 -10.13
C SER A 368 6.92 -5.04 -9.40
N ALA A 369 6.45 -3.81 -9.53
CA ALA A 369 6.95 -2.64 -8.83
C ALA A 369 5.88 -2.15 -7.84
N GLY A 370 6.27 -1.60 -6.69
CA GLY A 370 5.30 -1.02 -5.78
C GLY A 370 5.90 -0.38 -4.55
N LYS A 371 5.07 0.37 -3.81
CA LYS A 371 5.49 1.11 -2.62
C LYS A 371 4.40 1.12 -1.56
N THR A 372 4.80 0.88 -0.32
CA THR A 372 3.95 1.13 0.85
C THR A 372 3.96 2.61 1.22
N GLY A 373 2.80 3.14 1.59
CA GLY A 373 2.64 4.41 2.29
C GLY A 373 2.08 4.19 3.70
N THR A 374 2.57 4.96 4.67
CA THR A 374 2.09 4.93 6.05
C THR A 374 2.29 6.32 6.62
N THR A 375 1.25 6.88 7.21
CA THR A 375 1.29 8.18 7.87
C THR A 375 1.63 8.02 9.34
N ASN A 376 1.88 9.14 10.02
CA ASN A 376 2.13 9.14 11.46
C ASN A 376 0.98 8.44 12.19
N ASP A 377 1.33 7.70 13.24
CA ASP A 377 0.40 6.90 14.04
C ASP A 377 -0.46 5.87 13.28
N SER A 378 -0.11 5.54 12.03
CA SER A 378 -0.88 4.62 11.19
C SER A 378 -2.34 5.04 11.04
N ILE A 379 -2.56 6.34 10.80
CA ILE A 379 -3.88 6.89 10.46
C ILE A 379 -4.32 6.39 9.09
N ASP A 380 -3.39 6.41 8.13
CA ASP A 380 -3.59 5.99 6.75
C ASP A 380 -2.56 4.95 6.34
N ALA A 381 -3.01 3.95 5.61
CA ALA A 381 -2.18 2.90 5.04
C ALA A 381 -2.43 2.79 3.55
N TRP A 382 -1.34 2.82 2.78
CA TRP A 382 -1.38 2.77 1.33
C TRP A 382 -0.51 1.66 0.79
N TYR A 383 -0.92 1.12 -0.35
CA TYR A 383 -0.06 0.34 -1.22
C TYR A 383 -0.40 0.66 -2.67
N ILE A 384 0.58 1.14 -3.43
CA ILE A 384 0.43 1.42 -4.86
C ILE A 384 1.50 0.64 -5.59
N GLY A 385 1.07 -0.18 -6.56
CA GLY A 385 1.97 -1.06 -7.29
C GLY A 385 1.39 -1.47 -8.63
N TYR A 386 2.27 -1.97 -9.50
CA TYR A 386 1.94 -2.29 -10.88
C TYR A 386 2.80 -3.40 -11.44
N ILE A 387 2.25 -4.02 -12.47
CA ILE A 387 2.95 -4.77 -13.53
C ILE A 387 2.87 -3.92 -14.82
N PRO A 388 3.58 -4.26 -15.90
CA PRO A 388 3.52 -3.50 -17.15
C PRO A 388 2.09 -3.26 -17.66
N GLN A 389 1.20 -4.24 -17.49
CA GLN A 389 -0.16 -4.19 -18.03
C GLN A 389 -1.24 -3.66 -17.07
N LEU A 390 -0.96 -3.58 -15.76
CA LEU A 390 -1.98 -3.28 -14.75
C LEU A 390 -1.37 -2.52 -13.57
N LEU A 391 -1.94 -1.36 -13.27
CA LEU A 391 -1.61 -0.51 -12.13
C LEU A 391 -2.76 -0.52 -11.13
N THR A 392 -2.44 -0.64 -9.85
CA THR A 392 -3.45 -0.68 -8.79
C THR A 392 -2.96 0.04 -7.54
N GLY A 393 -3.84 0.85 -6.95
CA GLY A 393 -3.63 1.44 -5.66
C GLY A 393 -4.70 1.02 -4.67
N VAL A 394 -4.30 0.89 -3.40
CA VAL A 394 -5.18 0.61 -2.27
C VAL A 394 -4.93 1.63 -1.16
N TYR A 395 -6.01 2.15 -0.63
CA TYR A 395 -6.08 3.00 0.55
C TYR A 395 -6.88 2.31 1.66
N VAL A 396 -6.43 2.42 2.92
CA VAL A 396 -7.16 1.97 4.11
C VAL A 396 -7.02 3.02 5.22
N GLY A 397 -8.12 3.37 5.87
CA GLY A 397 -8.17 4.34 6.95
C GLY A 397 -9.60 4.59 7.45
N PHE A 398 -9.72 5.37 8.52
CA PHE A 398 -11.02 5.81 9.03
C PHE A 398 -11.48 7.10 8.34
N ASP A 399 -12.79 7.25 8.16
CA ASP A 399 -13.36 8.46 7.55
C ASP A 399 -12.98 9.73 8.33
N LYS A 400 -13.19 9.69 9.64
CA LYS A 400 -12.62 10.65 10.58
C LYS A 400 -11.21 10.17 10.96
N PRO A 401 -10.13 10.88 10.55
CA PRO A 401 -8.76 10.44 10.78
C PRO A 401 -8.50 10.05 12.24
N ARG A 402 -8.04 8.81 12.44
CA ARG A 402 -7.62 8.28 13.74
C ARG A 402 -6.72 7.07 13.54
N ARG A 403 -6.02 6.69 14.61
CA ARG A 403 -5.08 5.57 14.61
C ARG A 403 -5.79 4.25 14.31
N MET A 404 -5.32 3.50 13.31
CA MET A 404 -5.81 2.13 13.03
C MET A 404 -5.24 1.09 13.98
N GLY A 405 -4.13 1.43 14.64
CA GLY A 405 -3.37 0.56 15.51
C GLY A 405 -1.89 0.63 15.14
N LYS A 406 -1.01 0.58 16.16
CA LYS A 406 0.45 0.84 16.02
C LYS A 406 1.18 0.03 14.95
N SER A 407 0.63 -1.12 14.52
CA SER A 407 1.25 -2.01 13.53
C SER A 407 0.54 -2.03 12.18
N GLU A 408 -0.59 -1.33 12.02
CA GLU A 408 -1.43 -1.34 10.81
C GLU A 408 -0.87 -0.40 9.74
N THR A 409 0.36 -0.69 9.31
CA THR A 409 1.08 0.03 8.25
C THR A 409 0.57 -0.35 6.86
N GLY A 410 1.02 0.37 5.82
CA GLY A 410 0.77 0.06 4.41
C GLY A 410 1.07 -1.39 4.03
N SER A 411 2.09 -2.02 4.63
CA SER A 411 2.40 -3.43 4.36
C SER A 411 1.40 -4.41 4.98
N ARG A 412 0.70 -4.03 6.06
CA ARG A 412 -0.18 -4.90 6.86
C ARG A 412 -1.66 -4.66 6.59
N ALA A 413 -2.06 -3.43 6.35
CA ALA A 413 -3.43 -3.04 6.08
C ALA A 413 -3.74 -3.04 4.58
N ALA A 414 -2.98 -2.30 3.77
CA ALA A 414 -3.28 -2.11 2.34
C ALA A 414 -2.68 -3.19 1.41
N ALA A 415 -1.41 -3.57 1.59
CA ALA A 415 -0.74 -4.50 0.69
C ALA A 415 -1.44 -5.88 0.57
N PRO A 416 -2.02 -6.49 1.63
CA PRO A 416 -2.75 -7.75 1.48
C PRO A 416 -3.98 -7.65 0.57
N ILE A 417 -4.69 -6.52 0.60
CA ILE A 417 -5.82 -6.25 -0.32
C ILE A 417 -5.30 -6.21 -1.74
N TRP A 418 -4.25 -5.43 -1.99
CA TRP A 418 -3.61 -5.34 -3.31
C TRP A 418 -3.15 -6.72 -3.81
N ILE A 419 -2.54 -7.53 -2.96
CA ILE A 419 -2.07 -8.88 -3.31
C ILE A 419 -3.23 -9.80 -3.68
N ASN A 420 -4.31 -9.80 -2.90
CA ASN A 420 -5.48 -10.64 -3.16
C ASN A 420 -6.13 -10.26 -4.50
N PHE A 421 -6.29 -8.96 -4.75
CA PHE A 421 -6.79 -8.46 -6.04
C PHE A 421 -5.87 -8.88 -7.19
N MET A 422 -4.58 -8.56 -7.10
CA MET A 422 -3.63 -8.80 -8.18
C MET A 422 -3.45 -10.28 -8.49
N LYS A 423 -3.47 -11.18 -7.49
CA LYS A 423 -3.40 -12.63 -7.73
C LYS A 423 -4.50 -13.12 -8.65
N ASN A 424 -5.72 -12.62 -8.47
CA ASN A 424 -6.86 -13.01 -9.30
C ASN A 424 -6.84 -12.26 -10.63
N ALA A 425 -6.57 -10.95 -10.61
CA ALA A 425 -6.56 -10.10 -11.80
C ALA A 425 -5.49 -10.48 -12.83
N VAL A 426 -4.35 -11.04 -12.39
CA VAL A 426 -3.25 -11.39 -13.29
C VAL A 426 -3.24 -12.86 -13.71
N ALA A 427 -4.19 -13.68 -13.24
CA ALA A 427 -4.18 -15.13 -13.44
C ALA A 427 -4.12 -15.54 -14.92
N ASN A 428 -4.75 -14.75 -15.79
CA ASN A 428 -4.81 -15.00 -17.24
C ASN A 428 -3.94 -14.04 -18.07
N LEU A 429 -3.08 -13.23 -17.43
CA LEU A 429 -2.20 -12.30 -18.14
C LEU A 429 -0.82 -12.93 -18.39
N PRO A 430 -0.17 -12.67 -19.54
CA PRO A 430 1.21 -13.09 -19.77
C PRO A 430 2.16 -12.41 -18.78
N THR A 431 3.23 -13.11 -18.40
CA THR A 431 4.27 -12.53 -17.53
C THR A 431 5.21 -11.68 -18.36
N GLU A 432 5.18 -10.37 -18.12
CA GLU A 432 6.04 -9.41 -18.80
C GLU A 432 7.15 -8.89 -17.87
N GLN A 433 8.27 -8.53 -18.49
CA GLN A 433 9.36 -7.83 -17.82
C GLN A 433 9.21 -6.32 -18.05
N PHE A 434 9.75 -5.53 -17.13
CA PHE A 434 9.87 -4.09 -17.34
C PHE A 434 10.91 -3.83 -18.43
N ARG A 435 10.48 -3.24 -19.56
CA ARG A 435 11.36 -2.90 -20.67
C ARG A 435 12.37 -1.83 -20.26
N GLN A 436 13.66 -2.10 -20.48
CA GLN A 436 14.71 -1.09 -20.38
C GLN A 436 14.68 -0.20 -21.64
N PRO A 437 14.54 1.13 -21.51
CA PRO A 437 14.61 2.04 -22.65
C PRO A 437 16.06 2.20 -23.15
N PRO A 438 16.25 2.72 -24.39
CA PRO A 438 17.56 3.20 -24.80
C PRO A 438 18.06 4.29 -23.84
N GLY A 439 19.37 4.55 -23.81
CA GLY A 439 19.96 5.56 -22.91
C GLY A 439 20.13 5.10 -21.46
N ILE A 440 19.94 3.81 -21.16
CA ILE A 440 20.34 3.20 -19.88
C ILE A 440 21.62 2.40 -20.05
N THR A 441 22.62 2.73 -19.23
CA THR A 441 23.87 1.94 -19.09
C THR A 441 23.84 1.17 -17.77
N THR A 442 24.16 -0.13 -17.82
CA THR A 442 24.29 -0.99 -16.63
C THR A 442 25.76 -1.26 -16.35
N VAL A 443 26.18 -1.05 -15.11
CA VAL A 443 27.60 -1.16 -14.74
C VAL A 443 27.76 -1.79 -13.36
N LYS A 444 28.89 -2.48 -13.14
CA LYS A 444 29.24 -3.01 -11.81
C LYS A 444 29.82 -1.89 -10.95
N ILE A 445 29.22 -1.70 -9.78
CA ILE A 445 29.67 -0.73 -8.76
C ILE A 445 29.97 -1.42 -7.44
N HIS A 446 30.89 -0.83 -6.68
CA HIS A 446 31.11 -1.19 -5.29
C HIS A 446 30.03 -0.55 -4.41
N LYS A 447 29.73 -1.12 -3.23
CA LYS A 447 28.74 -0.59 -2.27
C LYS A 447 28.95 0.86 -1.83
N SER A 448 30.14 1.43 -2.04
CA SER A 448 30.41 2.85 -1.80
C SER A 448 29.87 3.79 -2.90
N GLY A 449 29.44 3.25 -4.04
CA GLY A 449 28.92 3.99 -5.19
C GLY A 449 29.94 4.24 -6.31
N ARG A 450 31.23 3.91 -6.10
CA ARG A 450 32.25 4.00 -7.17
C ARG A 450 32.16 2.83 -8.14
N ARG A 451 32.76 2.98 -9.32
CA ARG A 451 32.95 1.88 -10.26
C ARG A 451 33.72 0.74 -9.60
N ALA A 452 33.27 -0.50 -9.81
CA ALA A 452 33.93 -1.67 -9.26
C ALA A 452 35.28 -1.92 -9.97
N ILE A 453 36.26 -2.37 -9.21
CA ILE A 453 37.60 -2.76 -9.69
C ILE A 453 37.86 -4.26 -9.42
N PRO A 454 38.81 -4.90 -10.12
CA PRO A 454 39.01 -6.36 -10.02
C PRO A 454 39.31 -6.93 -8.62
N CYS A 455 39.88 -6.15 -7.70
CA CYS A 455 40.16 -6.55 -6.31
C CYS A 455 38.99 -6.33 -5.36
N ASP A 456 37.89 -5.74 -5.82
CA ASP A 456 36.71 -5.64 -4.98
C ASP A 456 36.17 -7.02 -4.63
N LYS A 457 35.83 -7.21 -3.36
CA LYS A 457 35.22 -8.45 -2.89
C LYS A 457 33.87 -8.60 -3.59
N ALA A 458 33.60 -9.76 -4.18
CA ALA A 458 32.37 -10.02 -4.93
C ALA A 458 31.08 -9.67 -4.16
N LYS A 459 31.06 -9.88 -2.83
CA LYS A 459 29.91 -9.53 -1.96
C LYS A 459 29.61 -8.02 -1.86
N ASP A 460 30.59 -7.18 -2.17
CA ASP A 460 30.49 -5.73 -2.10
C ASP A 460 30.24 -5.10 -3.49
N VAL A 461 30.15 -5.92 -4.54
CA VAL A 461 29.94 -5.50 -5.94
C VAL A 461 28.54 -5.91 -6.40
N TYR A 462 27.85 -5.02 -7.08
CA TYR A 462 26.56 -5.30 -7.71
C TYR A 462 26.36 -4.46 -8.98
N GLU A 463 25.41 -4.84 -9.81
CA GLU A 463 25.02 -4.07 -10.99
C GLU A 463 24.06 -2.94 -10.63
N GLU A 464 24.30 -1.77 -11.19
CA GLU A 464 23.44 -0.60 -11.04
C GLU A 464 23.20 0.05 -12.41
N HIS A 465 22.00 0.64 -12.56
CA HIS A 465 21.56 1.29 -13.79
C HIS A 465 21.72 2.80 -13.71
N TYR A 466 22.15 3.39 -14.81
CA TYR A 466 22.40 4.82 -14.96
C TYR A 466 21.79 5.34 -16.25
N LYS A 467 21.41 6.62 -16.27
CA LYS A 467 21.30 7.36 -17.54
C LYS A 467 22.68 7.36 -18.18
N SER A 468 22.80 7.03 -19.46
CA SER A 468 24.09 6.97 -20.15
C SER A 468 24.84 8.29 -20.02
N GLY A 469 26.12 8.21 -19.63
CA GLY A 469 26.96 9.38 -19.34
C GLY A 469 26.90 9.87 -17.89
N THR A 470 26.07 9.26 -17.03
CA THR A 470 26.00 9.58 -15.59
C THR A 470 26.60 8.48 -14.70
N GLU A 471 27.03 7.36 -15.29
CA GLU A 471 27.71 6.30 -14.56
C GLU A 471 29.06 6.76 -13.99
N PRO A 472 29.49 6.23 -12.82
CA PRO A 472 30.79 6.56 -12.28
C PRO A 472 31.92 6.08 -13.19
N PHE A 473 32.91 6.95 -13.40
CA PHE A 473 34.13 6.64 -14.13
C PHE A 473 34.95 5.54 -13.41
N LEU A 474 35.62 4.71 -14.20
CA LEU A 474 36.59 3.75 -13.68
C LEU A 474 37.88 4.49 -13.32
N ASP A 475 38.25 4.47 -12.04
CA ASP A 475 39.54 4.98 -11.61
C ASP A 475 40.65 3.98 -11.99
N LEU A 476 41.32 4.26 -13.11
CA LEU A 476 42.39 3.43 -13.65
C LEU A 476 43.63 3.39 -12.75
N SER A 477 43.84 4.40 -11.89
CA SER A 477 44.99 4.43 -10.97
C SER A 477 44.85 3.35 -9.89
N GLN A 478 43.66 3.24 -9.30
CA GLN A 478 43.34 2.18 -8.33
C GLN A 478 43.25 0.81 -8.99
N SER A 479 42.70 0.74 -10.21
CA SER A 479 42.61 -0.52 -10.95
C SER A 479 43.99 -1.07 -11.34
N GLY A 480 44.93 -0.22 -11.77
CA GLY A 480 46.26 -0.64 -12.20
C GLY A 480 47.13 -1.18 -11.05
N MET A 481 47.11 -0.53 -9.89
CA MET A 481 47.82 -1.04 -8.69
C MET A 481 47.25 -2.38 -8.22
N CYS A 482 45.92 -2.52 -8.33
CA CYS A 482 45.16 -3.68 -7.92
C CYS A 482 45.40 -4.91 -8.82
N VAL A 483 45.46 -4.72 -10.14
CA VAL A 483 45.80 -5.80 -11.09
C VAL A 483 47.24 -6.26 -10.86
N LYS A 484 48.19 -5.31 -10.75
CA LYS A 484 49.58 -5.65 -10.44
C LYS A 484 49.71 -6.44 -9.13
N ALA A 485 49.01 -6.04 -8.07
CA ALA A 485 49.04 -6.75 -6.79
C ALA A 485 48.47 -8.18 -6.87
N LYS A 486 47.45 -8.41 -7.72
CA LYS A 486 46.93 -9.75 -7.97
C LYS A 486 47.86 -10.61 -8.80
N GLU A 487 48.50 -10.03 -9.81
CA GLU A 487 49.56 -10.70 -10.57
C GLU A 487 50.71 -11.11 -9.65
N THR A 488 51.15 -10.24 -8.73
CA THR A 488 52.18 -10.60 -7.74
C THR A 488 51.75 -11.76 -6.83
N GLU A 489 50.52 -11.74 -6.31
CA GLU A 489 49.96 -12.82 -5.47
C GLU A 489 49.77 -14.15 -6.23
N GLU A 490 49.52 -14.11 -7.55
CA GLU A 490 49.43 -15.32 -8.39
C GLU A 490 50.83 -15.87 -8.71
N THR A 491 51.81 -15.03 -9.03
CA THR A 491 53.21 -15.46 -9.20
C THR A 491 53.82 -16.02 -7.91
N GLU A 492 53.53 -15.43 -6.74
CA GLU A 492 54.00 -15.98 -5.45
C GLU A 492 53.33 -17.32 -5.07
N LYS A 493 52.16 -17.62 -5.64
CA LYS A 493 51.50 -18.93 -5.47
C LYS A 493 52.04 -19.97 -6.44
N GLU A 494 52.30 -19.60 -7.69
CA GLU A 494 52.93 -20.49 -8.66
C GLU A 494 54.38 -20.86 -8.27
N GLU A 495 55.13 -19.93 -7.65
CA GLU A 495 56.49 -20.22 -7.14
C GLU A 495 56.50 -21.09 -5.86
N ASN A 496 55.36 -21.30 -5.20
CA ASN A 496 55.23 -22.10 -3.97
C ASN A 496 54.46 -23.42 -4.16
N GLU A 497 54.09 -23.80 -5.38
CA GLU A 497 53.62 -25.16 -5.66
C GLU A 497 54.82 -26.11 -5.81
N PRO A 498 54.94 -27.18 -5.00
CA PRO A 498 56.01 -28.15 -5.17
C PRO A 498 55.81 -28.92 -6.48
N GLU A 499 56.82 -28.94 -7.34
CA GLU A 499 56.87 -29.79 -8.54
C GLU A 499 56.59 -31.25 -8.15
N LEU A 500 55.61 -31.87 -8.83
CA LEU A 500 55.21 -33.27 -8.67
C LEU A 500 56.06 -34.21 -9.52
#